data_AF-A0A813HVX8-F1
#
_entry.id   AF-A0A813HVX8-F1
#
_cell.length_a   1.000
_cell.length_b   1.000
_cell.length_c   1.000
_cell.angle_alpha   90.00
_cell.angle_beta   90.00
_cell.angle_gamma   90.00
#
_symmetry.space_group_name_H-M   'P 1'
#
loop_
_entity.id
_entity.type
_entity.pdbx_description
1 polymer ?
#
loop_
_entity_poly.entity_id
_entity_poly.type
_entity_poly.pdbx_seq_one_letter_code
_entity_poly.pdbx_strand_id
1 'polypeptide(L)'
;MPNTLSSAMSSTCKVPEPIGSLMDDDILEDLQLDLGPRLGADGSPRTSNPSKLSLQFSDKSLCRGVGVTKVLRRFGKLFNGSAGTVEDYQLGQEVHKVSAFITHNWSLNRWKKCMALCCYFHIVPAFVVSVVVQLFFFVLVLADKLPLMRADYRDVDGIDLAHSREFHVGCWCMVGGWLAFWLTLFLWADVAAMFGRSGPIVFVDKVCIDQVSIDRKAQGILAIPAWLACSDTLVAVFSDELLVKLWTCFELCTFVILGKTDKIRVEPALLSYASFFVSIYLVVIVIWNQLQTLGDSTNKELELALGIEFTVTVAILGYSGLFLLIFAVLAHWGRVCHRIHKQVHELDIRTANCFDEADRALVVQALQSLGDRHIFHRKDSEDQQVDELAIAELTVAIRSQLENAIVRSLGFNRLPFKYLVASLLPLLGDMLDYFAADVRHQQLVASQREPETIADTLRQVATSFLLRVSQPLLAISLFCLGALVPVILLPNCPHKWTRRLHLTGLVLSLFLWFLAIFAYALVGYIRLQEVVSDLNWVLLAAADVIAVGWLYFLYGPVQLKRVRSGS
;
A
#
# COMPACT_ATOMS: atom_id res chain seq x y z
N MET A 1 31.38 -27.54 -21.83
CA MET A 1 30.43 -28.42 -22.53
C MET A 1 29.83 -29.42 -21.54
N PRO A 2 28.57 -29.82 -21.72
CA PRO A 2 27.56 -29.87 -20.65
C PRO A 2 26.87 -31.24 -20.54
N ASN A 3 25.71 -31.25 -19.84
CA ASN A 3 24.64 -32.26 -19.77
C ASN A 3 24.75 -33.15 -18.53
N THR A 4 23.72 -33.37 -17.71
CA THR A 4 22.31 -33.66 -18.02
C THR A 4 21.46 -33.50 -16.74
N LEU A 5 20.28 -32.87 -16.83
CA LEU A 5 19.01 -33.31 -16.20
C LEU A 5 17.93 -32.23 -16.34
N SER A 6 17.21 -32.28 -17.46
CA SER A 6 15.87 -31.69 -17.59
C SER A 6 15.15 -32.44 -18.71
N SER A 7 14.22 -33.32 -18.34
CA SER A 7 13.18 -33.84 -19.21
C SER A 7 12.22 -34.69 -18.39
N ALA A 8 11.06 -34.13 -18.05
CA ALA A 8 9.76 -34.77 -18.19
C ALA A 8 8.72 -33.99 -17.40
N MET A 9 7.98 -33.11 -18.08
CA MET A 9 6.51 -32.95 -17.97
C MET A 9 6.10 -31.67 -18.70
N SER A 10 5.66 -31.83 -19.94
CA SER A 10 4.95 -30.83 -20.73
C SER A 10 3.78 -31.53 -21.40
N SER A 11 2.60 -31.52 -20.76
CA SER A 11 1.33 -31.70 -21.46
C SER A 11 0.65 -30.33 -21.53
N THR A 12 0.43 -29.91 -22.76
CA THR A 12 0.03 -28.55 -23.17
C THR A 12 -1.46 -28.32 -22.99
N CYS A 13 -1.83 -27.38 -22.12
CA CYS A 13 -3.07 -26.63 -22.23
C CYS A 13 -2.73 -25.33 -22.99
N LYS A 14 -3.23 -25.18 -24.22
CA LYS A 14 -3.00 -23.98 -25.05
C LYS A 14 -3.74 -22.79 -24.42
N VAL A 15 -3.00 -21.92 -23.75
CA VAL A 15 -3.43 -20.56 -23.42
C VAL A 15 -3.33 -19.73 -24.72
N PRO A 16 -4.31 -18.86 -25.06
CA PRO A 16 -4.19 -17.96 -26.21
C PRO A 16 -2.93 -17.10 -26.06
N GLU A 17 -2.13 -17.00 -27.14
CA GLU A 17 -0.93 -16.16 -27.15
C GLU A 17 -1.30 -14.71 -26.82
N PRO A 18 -0.48 -13.99 -26.01
CA PRO A 18 -0.68 -12.58 -25.78
C PRO A 18 -0.41 -11.81 -27.08
N ILE A 19 -1.43 -11.09 -27.56
CA ILE A 19 -1.47 -10.24 -28.77
C ILE A 19 -0.42 -9.09 -28.76
N GLY A 20 0.45 -9.00 -27.74
CA GLY A 20 1.24 -7.81 -27.43
C GLY A 20 2.64 -7.68 -28.06
N SER A 21 3.03 -8.44 -29.10
CA SER A 21 4.41 -8.35 -29.66
C SER A 21 4.52 -7.85 -31.12
N LEU A 22 3.43 -7.42 -31.73
CA LEU A 22 3.40 -6.78 -33.05
C LEU A 22 2.58 -5.49 -32.96
N MET A 23 3.18 -4.45 -32.36
CA MET A 23 2.74 -3.07 -32.59
C MET A 23 3.79 -2.43 -33.50
N ASP A 24 3.60 -2.57 -34.81
CA ASP A 24 4.33 -1.79 -35.81
C ASP A 24 3.83 -0.34 -35.74
N ASP A 25 4.77 0.62 -35.76
CA ASP A 25 4.47 2.06 -35.76
C ASP A 25 3.59 2.48 -36.96
N ASP A 26 3.55 1.67 -38.02
CA ASP A 26 2.78 1.89 -39.26
C ASP A 26 1.26 1.77 -39.07
N ILE A 27 0.74 1.13 -38.01
CA ILE A 27 -0.72 1.00 -37.77
C ILE A 27 -1.31 2.29 -37.17
N LEU A 28 -0.48 3.20 -36.68
CA LEU A 28 -0.96 4.41 -35.99
C LEU A 28 -1.36 5.54 -36.96
N GLU A 29 -0.85 5.59 -38.20
CA GLU A 29 -1.05 6.74 -39.12
C GLU A 29 -2.44 6.78 -39.82
N ASP A 30 -3.15 5.67 -40.01
CA ASP A 30 -4.40 5.62 -40.81
C ASP A 30 -5.69 5.99 -40.06
N LEU A 31 -5.63 6.95 -39.12
CA LEU A 31 -6.65 7.11 -38.06
C LEU A 31 -7.71 8.22 -38.25
N GLN A 32 -8.33 8.40 -39.41
CA GLN A 32 -9.42 9.39 -39.60
C GLN A 32 -10.78 8.69 -39.85
N LEU A 33 -11.84 9.05 -39.10
CA LEU A 33 -13.22 8.50 -39.23
C LEU A 33 -14.20 9.66 -39.16
N ASP A 34 -15.22 9.59 -40.00
CA ASP A 34 -16.20 10.64 -40.24
C ASP A 34 -17.50 10.32 -39.49
N LEU A 35 -18.03 11.29 -38.74
CA LEU A 35 -19.25 11.12 -37.94
C LEU A 35 -20.15 12.32 -38.20
N GLY A 36 -21.46 12.10 -38.28
CA GLY A 36 -22.42 13.09 -38.80
C GLY A 36 -22.62 14.36 -37.93
N PRO A 37 -23.30 15.39 -38.48
CA PRO A 37 -23.31 16.75 -37.93
C PRO A 37 -24.14 16.94 -36.65
N ARG A 38 -23.76 17.95 -35.82
CA ARG A 38 -24.54 18.47 -34.67
C ARG A 38 -25.16 19.86 -34.98
N LEU A 39 -26.32 20.15 -34.39
CA LEU A 39 -27.07 21.40 -34.54
C LEU A 39 -26.49 22.54 -33.67
N GLY A 40 -26.34 23.74 -34.23
CA GLY A 40 -25.88 24.95 -33.54
C GLY A 40 -26.99 25.69 -32.77
N ALA A 41 -26.59 26.59 -31.86
CA ALA A 41 -27.49 27.38 -31.00
C ALA A 41 -28.37 28.40 -31.75
N ASP A 42 -28.07 28.66 -33.03
CA ASP A 42 -28.82 29.50 -33.96
C ASP A 42 -29.74 28.68 -34.88
N GLY A 43 -29.80 27.35 -34.70
CA GLY A 43 -30.53 26.44 -35.59
C GLY A 43 -29.88 26.26 -36.95
N SER A 44 -28.72 26.87 -37.21
CA SER A 44 -27.96 26.64 -38.43
C SER A 44 -27.04 25.41 -38.25
N PRO A 45 -26.93 24.53 -39.25
CA PRO A 45 -25.97 23.44 -39.21
C PRO A 45 -24.55 24.03 -39.30
N ARG A 46 -23.87 24.12 -38.16
CA ARG A 46 -22.41 24.31 -38.15
C ARG A 46 -21.79 23.05 -38.75
N THR A 47 -21.28 23.17 -39.98
CA THR A 47 -20.54 22.12 -40.72
C THR A 47 -19.15 21.83 -40.14
N SER A 48 -18.90 22.15 -38.87
CA SER A 48 -17.71 21.65 -38.18
C SER A 48 -17.94 20.18 -37.84
N ASN A 49 -17.27 19.28 -38.56
CA ASN A 49 -17.25 17.84 -38.29
C ASN A 49 -17.15 17.59 -36.77
N PRO A 50 -17.98 16.71 -36.19
CA PRO A 50 -17.81 16.31 -34.81
C PRO A 50 -16.39 15.80 -34.64
N SER A 51 -15.67 16.45 -33.74
CA SER A 51 -14.29 16.21 -33.45
C SER A 51 -14.11 14.75 -33.01
N LYS A 52 -13.37 13.97 -33.80
CA LYS A 52 -13.09 12.56 -33.52
C LYS A 52 -12.08 12.42 -32.38
N LEU A 53 -12.32 11.45 -31.48
CA LEU A 53 -11.30 10.97 -30.54
C LEU A 53 -10.19 10.22 -31.30
N SER A 54 -8.97 10.73 -31.21
CA SER A 54 -7.81 10.19 -31.91
C SER A 54 -6.82 9.58 -30.92
N LEU A 55 -6.19 8.47 -31.31
CA LEU A 55 -5.04 7.88 -30.59
C LEU A 55 -3.74 8.66 -30.84
N GLN A 56 -3.77 9.60 -31.79
CA GLN A 56 -2.68 10.53 -32.06
C GLN A 56 -3.13 11.96 -31.77
N PHE A 57 -2.20 12.80 -31.34
CA PHE A 57 -2.47 14.22 -31.18
C PHE A 57 -2.57 14.91 -32.53
N SER A 58 -3.67 15.62 -32.78
CA SER A 58 -3.84 16.47 -33.97
C SER A 58 -2.81 17.60 -34.02
N ASP A 59 -2.44 18.12 -32.85
CA ASP A 59 -1.37 19.08 -32.64
C ASP A 59 -0.42 18.54 -31.57
N LYS A 60 0.86 18.42 -31.90
CA LYS A 60 1.90 17.95 -30.97
C LYS A 60 1.98 18.82 -29.71
N SER A 61 1.58 20.09 -29.76
CA SER A 61 1.53 20.99 -28.60
C SER A 61 0.51 20.55 -27.54
N LEU A 62 -0.46 19.72 -27.92
CA LEU A 62 -1.44 19.14 -27.00
C LEU A 62 -0.81 18.06 -26.11
N CYS A 63 0.24 17.36 -26.57
CA CYS A 63 0.89 16.34 -25.74
C CYS A 63 1.70 16.99 -24.63
N ARG A 64 1.03 17.27 -23.51
CA ARG A 64 1.63 17.89 -22.33
C ARG A 64 1.69 16.91 -21.17
N GLY A 65 2.72 17.07 -20.36
CA GLY A 65 2.92 16.34 -19.12
C GLY A 65 3.51 17.25 -18.06
N VAL A 66 3.41 16.84 -16.80
CA VAL A 66 3.93 17.59 -15.66
C VAL A 66 4.83 16.68 -14.82
N GLY A 67 5.97 17.19 -14.37
CA GLY A 67 6.85 16.41 -13.47
C GLY A 67 6.15 16.10 -12.15
N VAL A 68 6.25 14.86 -11.67
CA VAL A 68 5.63 14.41 -10.41
C VAL A 68 5.98 15.29 -9.22
N THR A 69 7.19 15.87 -9.22
CA THR A 69 7.62 16.84 -8.20
C THR A 69 6.66 18.03 -8.10
N LYS A 70 6.22 18.59 -9.22
CA LYS A 70 5.27 19.71 -9.25
C LYS A 70 3.87 19.26 -8.79
N VAL A 71 3.46 18.05 -9.15
CA VAL A 71 2.15 17.48 -8.78
C VAL A 71 2.02 17.27 -7.27
N LEU A 72 3.07 16.71 -6.64
CA LEU A 72 3.07 16.37 -5.21
C LEU A 72 3.50 17.53 -4.30
N ARG A 73 4.03 18.62 -4.88
CA ARG A 73 4.46 19.81 -4.13
C ARG A 73 3.36 20.34 -3.22
N ARG A 74 3.75 20.83 -2.03
CA ARG A 74 2.84 21.37 -1.01
C ARG A 74 1.70 20.39 -0.68
N PHE A 75 2.05 19.10 -0.53
CA PHE A 75 1.12 18.03 -0.18
C PHE A 75 -0.04 17.89 -1.17
N GLY A 76 0.28 17.92 -2.47
CA GLY A 76 -0.71 17.75 -3.53
C GLY A 76 -1.69 18.91 -3.63
N LYS A 77 -1.22 20.16 -3.44
CA LYS A 77 -2.06 21.37 -3.56
C LYS A 77 -2.82 21.41 -4.89
N LEU A 78 -2.23 20.86 -5.96
CA LEU A 78 -2.85 20.78 -7.28
C LEU A 78 -4.22 20.06 -7.26
N PHE A 79 -4.37 19.05 -6.39
CA PHE A 79 -5.62 18.29 -6.23
C PHE A 79 -6.71 19.02 -5.42
N ASN A 80 -6.48 20.28 -5.04
CA ASN A 80 -7.45 21.10 -4.34
C ASN A 80 -8.48 21.69 -5.34
N GLY A 81 -9.47 20.87 -5.70
CA GLY A 81 -10.54 21.24 -6.64
C GLY A 81 -10.19 20.98 -8.11
N SER A 82 -11.22 20.77 -8.92
CA SER A 82 -11.10 20.43 -10.36
C SER A 82 -10.88 21.63 -11.27
N ALA A 83 -11.25 22.84 -10.84
CA ALA A 83 -11.04 24.05 -11.62
C ALA A 83 -9.53 24.32 -11.78
N GLY A 84 -9.05 24.36 -13.02
CA GLY A 84 -7.69 24.75 -13.36
C GLY A 84 -7.58 26.24 -13.65
N THR A 85 -6.37 26.74 -13.48
CA THR A 85 -5.97 28.13 -13.78
C THR A 85 -4.97 28.16 -14.94
N VAL A 86 -4.68 29.34 -15.48
CA VAL A 86 -3.64 29.51 -16.50
C VAL A 86 -2.28 29.10 -15.93
N GLU A 87 -2.03 29.43 -14.65
CA GLU A 87 -0.82 29.07 -13.93
C GLU A 87 -0.67 27.56 -13.79
N ASP A 88 -1.78 26.84 -13.52
CA ASP A 88 -1.76 25.37 -13.46
C ASP A 88 -1.35 24.78 -14.81
N TYR A 89 -1.89 25.29 -15.93
CA TYR A 89 -1.55 24.82 -17.28
C TYR A 89 -0.08 25.10 -17.68
N GLN A 90 0.46 26.22 -17.22
CA GLN A 90 1.87 26.58 -17.40
C GLN A 90 2.84 25.68 -16.61
N LEU A 91 2.36 24.92 -15.62
CA LEU A 91 3.20 23.92 -14.94
C LEU A 91 3.55 22.74 -15.85
N GLY A 92 2.66 22.43 -16.80
CA GLY A 92 2.86 21.42 -17.81
C GLY A 92 3.89 21.85 -18.85
N GLN A 93 4.51 20.87 -19.50
CA GLN A 93 5.44 21.06 -20.60
C GLN A 93 5.07 20.11 -21.74
N GLU A 94 5.38 20.49 -22.97
CA GLU A 94 5.22 19.61 -24.12
C GLU A 94 6.18 18.41 -24.00
N VAL A 95 5.66 17.22 -24.27
CA VAL A 95 6.39 15.96 -24.20
C VAL A 95 5.98 15.05 -25.35
N HIS A 96 6.82 14.09 -25.68
CA HIS A 96 6.47 13.04 -26.64
C HIS A 96 5.79 11.84 -25.98
N LYS A 97 6.02 11.67 -24.67
CA LYS A 97 5.61 10.49 -23.91
C LYS A 97 5.41 10.86 -22.45
N VAL A 98 4.46 10.20 -21.79
CA VAL A 98 4.24 10.34 -20.34
C VAL A 98 4.54 9.02 -19.64
N SER A 99 5.26 9.09 -18.53
CA SER A 99 5.65 7.90 -17.76
C SER A 99 4.44 7.28 -17.04
N ALA A 100 3.47 8.09 -16.63
CA ALA A 100 2.24 7.60 -15.99
C ALA A 100 1.04 8.50 -16.29
N PHE A 101 -0.09 7.87 -16.58
CA PHE A 101 -1.40 8.52 -16.61
C PHE A 101 -2.06 8.39 -15.23
N ILE A 102 -2.36 9.50 -14.56
CA ILE A 102 -2.99 9.46 -13.24
C ILE A 102 -4.51 9.53 -13.40
N THR A 103 -5.18 8.38 -13.37
CA THR A 103 -6.64 8.33 -13.27
C THR A 103 -7.06 8.45 -11.81
N HIS A 104 -8.00 9.37 -11.55
CA HIS A 104 -8.41 9.68 -10.20
C HIS A 104 -9.81 10.32 -10.17
N ASN A 105 -10.39 10.38 -8.99
CA ASN A 105 -11.67 11.03 -8.78
C ASN A 105 -11.51 12.37 -8.05
N TRP A 106 -12.01 13.46 -8.65
CA TRP A 106 -12.05 14.80 -8.04
C TRP A 106 -12.74 14.90 -6.67
N SER A 107 -13.75 14.08 -6.36
CA SER A 107 -14.42 14.08 -5.04
C SER A 107 -13.54 13.54 -3.91
N LEU A 108 -12.53 12.72 -4.22
CA LEU A 108 -11.63 12.17 -3.22
C LEU A 108 -10.80 13.28 -2.58
N ASN A 109 -10.71 13.26 -1.25
CA ASN A 109 -9.93 14.25 -0.50
C ASN A 109 -8.47 14.33 -1.00
N ARG A 110 -7.95 15.56 -1.15
CA ARG A 110 -6.61 15.81 -1.68
C ARG A 110 -5.51 15.05 -0.96
N TRP A 111 -5.59 14.91 0.37
CA TRP A 111 -4.57 14.26 1.17
C TRP A 111 -4.50 12.76 0.89
N LYS A 112 -5.66 12.13 0.67
CA LYS A 112 -5.72 10.71 0.31
C LYS A 112 -5.09 10.46 -1.06
N LYS A 113 -5.33 11.34 -2.04
CA LYS A 113 -4.66 11.30 -3.36
C LYS A 113 -3.16 11.49 -3.23
N CYS A 114 -2.74 12.55 -2.53
CA CYS A 114 -1.34 12.88 -2.33
C CYS A 114 -0.60 11.72 -1.66
N MET A 115 -1.16 11.15 -0.59
CA MET A 115 -0.56 10.02 0.12
C MET A 115 -0.45 8.78 -0.77
N ALA A 116 -1.50 8.43 -1.52
CA ALA A 116 -1.47 7.31 -2.45
C ALA A 116 -0.35 7.47 -3.50
N LEU A 117 -0.25 8.66 -4.09
CA LEU A 117 0.78 8.96 -5.09
C LEU A 117 2.18 9.03 -4.49
N CYS A 118 2.36 9.58 -3.27
CA CYS A 118 3.65 9.53 -2.57
C CYS A 118 4.07 8.08 -2.29
N CYS A 119 3.13 7.21 -1.88
CA CYS A 119 3.40 5.78 -1.69
C CYS A 119 3.65 5.02 -3.01
N TYR A 120 3.22 5.55 -4.15
CA TYR A 120 3.57 5.00 -5.46
C TYR A 120 4.98 5.43 -5.89
N PHE A 121 5.27 6.73 -5.85
CA PHE A 121 6.50 7.28 -6.41
C PHE A 121 7.69 7.31 -5.45
N HIS A 122 7.48 7.44 -4.13
CA HIS A 122 8.53 7.79 -3.16
C HIS A 122 8.75 6.74 -2.06
N ILE A 123 7.99 5.63 -2.03
CA ILE A 123 8.08 4.68 -0.91
C ILE A 123 9.45 3.99 -0.78
N VAL A 124 10.09 3.69 -1.91
CA VAL A 124 11.40 3.03 -1.95
C VAL A 124 12.50 3.95 -1.39
N PRO A 125 12.70 5.20 -1.88
CA PRO A 125 13.69 6.08 -1.29
C PRO A 125 13.38 6.41 0.17
N ALA A 126 12.11 6.56 0.55
CA ALA A 126 11.72 6.78 1.94
C ALA A 126 12.17 5.64 2.86
N PHE A 127 11.95 4.39 2.44
CA PHE A 127 12.40 3.22 3.17
C PHE A 127 13.93 3.17 3.30
N VAL A 128 14.66 3.37 2.20
CA VAL A 128 16.14 3.34 2.20
C VAL A 128 16.71 4.41 3.13
N VAL A 129 16.24 5.66 3.01
CA VAL A 129 16.71 6.77 3.85
C VAL A 129 16.41 6.49 5.33
N SER A 130 15.22 5.97 5.64
CA SER A 130 14.89 5.59 7.02
C SER A 130 15.85 4.56 7.59
N VAL A 131 16.14 3.48 6.85
CA VAL A 131 17.07 2.43 7.31
C VAL A 131 18.47 3.01 7.52
N VAL A 132 18.96 3.85 6.60
CA VAL A 132 20.26 4.51 6.75
C VAL A 132 20.30 5.39 8.00
N VAL A 133 19.25 6.17 8.26
CA VAL A 133 19.16 7.04 9.44
C VAL A 133 19.07 6.21 10.73
N GLN A 134 18.32 5.10 10.73
CA GLN A 134 18.27 4.16 11.86
C GLN A 134 19.66 3.60 12.18
N LEU A 135 20.39 3.12 11.15
CA LEU A 135 21.74 2.58 11.32
C LEU A 135 22.75 3.65 11.76
N PHE A 136 22.59 4.89 11.28
CA PHE A 136 23.40 6.01 11.73
C PHE A 136 23.21 6.30 13.23
N PHE A 137 21.96 6.40 13.69
CA PHE A 137 21.67 6.58 15.11
C PHE A 137 22.14 5.40 15.96
N PHE A 138 21.97 4.18 15.45
CA PHE A 138 22.47 2.96 16.07
C PHE A 138 23.99 3.05 16.33
N VAL A 139 24.78 3.42 15.32
CA VAL A 139 26.24 3.60 15.45
C VAL A 139 26.57 4.72 16.45
N LEU A 140 25.84 5.84 16.44
CA LEU A 140 26.07 6.93 17.39
C LEU A 140 25.77 6.54 18.85
N VAL A 141 24.77 5.68 19.09
CA VAL A 141 24.50 5.13 20.42
C VAL A 141 25.64 4.22 20.88
N LEU A 142 26.12 3.33 20.00
CA LEU A 142 27.27 2.45 20.28
C LEU A 142 28.57 3.23 20.53
N ALA A 143 28.76 4.34 19.82
CA ALA A 143 29.95 5.19 19.96
C ALA A 143 29.87 6.15 21.17
N ASP A 144 28.87 6.00 22.03
CA ASP A 144 28.61 6.88 23.18
C ASP A 144 28.53 8.37 22.79
N LYS A 145 27.89 8.67 21.65
CA LYS A 145 27.62 10.05 21.20
C LYS A 145 26.20 10.48 21.45
N LEU A 146 25.30 9.52 21.69
CA LEU A 146 23.92 9.78 22.05
C LEU A 146 23.65 9.29 23.47
N PRO A 147 22.88 10.06 24.25
CA PRO A 147 22.54 9.67 25.60
C PRO A 147 21.58 8.48 25.56
N LEU A 148 21.84 7.53 26.45
CA LEU A 148 20.87 6.51 26.82
C LEU A 148 20.19 6.97 28.11
N MET A 149 18.86 6.80 28.18
CA MET A 149 18.14 7.04 29.41
C MET A 149 18.43 5.88 30.35
N ARG A 150 18.86 6.20 31.58
CA ARG A 150 19.22 5.23 32.61
C ARG A 150 18.05 5.06 33.56
N ALA A 151 17.56 3.84 33.70
CA ALA A 151 16.61 3.45 34.74
C ALA A 151 17.40 2.79 35.87
N ASP A 152 17.47 3.47 37.02
CA ASP A 152 18.10 2.94 38.23
C ASP A 152 17.07 2.12 39.02
N TYR A 153 17.18 0.79 38.97
CA TYR A 153 16.46 -0.09 39.87
C TYR A 153 17.26 -0.19 41.17
N ARG A 154 17.00 0.71 42.13
CA ARG A 154 17.51 0.50 43.50
C ARG A 154 16.73 -0.67 44.10
N ASP A 155 17.36 -1.50 44.93
CA ASP A 155 16.61 -2.49 45.70
C ASP A 155 15.72 -1.82 46.76
N VAL A 156 14.58 -2.42 47.10
CA VAL A 156 13.61 -1.88 48.08
C VAL A 156 14.05 -2.16 49.51
N ASP A 157 14.84 -3.23 49.74
CA ASP A 157 15.07 -3.74 51.09
C ASP A 157 16.45 -3.40 51.69
N GLY A 158 17.25 -2.56 51.03
CA GLY A 158 18.62 -2.26 51.50
C GLY A 158 19.53 -3.49 51.55
N ILE A 159 19.07 -4.62 51.02
CA ILE A 159 19.89 -5.78 50.73
C ILE A 159 20.71 -5.37 49.52
N ASP A 160 22.00 -5.12 49.73
CA ASP A 160 22.99 -4.99 48.66
C ASP A 160 23.09 -6.34 47.92
N LEU A 161 22.09 -6.68 47.12
CA LEU A 161 22.29 -7.57 46.00
C LEU A 161 23.26 -6.82 45.09
N ALA A 162 24.52 -7.25 45.10
CA ALA A 162 25.63 -6.72 44.30
C ALA A 162 25.41 -6.77 42.76
N HIS A 163 24.16 -6.88 42.31
CA HIS A 163 23.71 -7.06 40.93
C HIS A 163 22.54 -6.11 40.58
N SER A 164 22.53 -4.87 41.08
CA SER A 164 21.61 -3.84 40.56
C SER A 164 21.82 -3.69 39.05
N ARG A 165 20.90 -4.23 38.24
CA ARG A 165 20.98 -4.14 36.79
C ARG A 165 20.54 -2.75 36.36
N GLU A 166 21.48 -1.96 35.87
CA GLU A 166 21.17 -0.70 35.20
C GLU A 166 20.51 -1.02 33.84
N PHE A 167 19.26 -0.62 33.66
CA PHE A 167 18.60 -0.74 32.37
C PHE A 167 18.77 0.56 31.59
N HIS A 168 19.24 0.43 30.35
CA HIS A 168 19.38 1.56 29.43
C HIS A 168 18.35 1.49 28.32
N VAL A 169 17.75 2.63 28.03
CA VAL A 169 16.71 2.77 26.99
C VAL A 169 17.11 3.86 26.00
N GLY A 170 16.94 3.58 24.71
CA GLY A 170 17.08 4.54 23.61
C GLY A 170 15.79 4.62 22.78
N CYS A 171 15.63 5.71 22.01
CA CYS A 171 14.53 5.88 21.06
C CYS A 171 14.98 6.58 19.75
N TRP A 172 16.30 6.72 19.59
CA TRP A 172 16.89 7.53 18.53
C TRP A 172 16.72 6.89 17.17
N CYS A 173 16.93 5.58 17.08
CA CYS A 173 16.78 4.83 15.85
C CYS A 173 15.31 4.84 15.41
N MET A 174 14.37 4.53 16.31
CA MET A 174 12.94 4.57 16.03
C MET A 174 12.46 5.95 15.57
N VAL A 175 12.65 6.98 16.40
CA VAL A 175 12.12 8.33 16.12
C VAL A 175 12.81 8.90 14.89
N GLY A 176 14.12 8.77 14.81
CA GLY A 176 14.93 9.23 13.69
C GLY A 176 14.53 8.56 12.38
N GLY A 177 14.42 7.24 12.37
CA GLY A 177 13.97 6.47 11.21
C GLY A 177 12.56 6.82 10.77
N TRP A 178 11.61 6.85 11.71
CA TRP A 178 10.22 7.20 11.41
C TRP A 178 10.09 8.61 10.84
N LEU A 179 10.75 9.61 11.44
CA LEU A 179 10.77 10.97 10.91
C LEU A 179 11.41 11.01 9.52
N ALA A 180 12.56 10.36 9.35
CA ALA A 180 13.26 10.30 8.07
C ALA A 180 12.39 9.65 6.98
N PHE A 181 11.66 8.58 7.30
CA PHE A 181 10.73 7.93 6.38
C PHE A 181 9.66 8.91 5.88
N TRP A 182 8.90 9.54 6.79
CA TRP A 182 7.78 10.40 6.39
C TRP A 182 8.23 11.70 5.74
N LEU A 183 9.30 12.32 6.26
CA LEU A 183 9.89 13.50 5.62
C LEU A 183 10.37 13.17 4.21
N THR A 184 11.06 12.03 4.02
CA THR A 184 11.48 11.60 2.69
C THR A 184 10.26 11.29 1.82
N LEU A 185 9.26 10.58 2.31
CA LEU A 185 8.07 10.24 1.53
C LEU A 185 7.37 11.48 0.94
N PHE A 186 7.24 12.55 1.73
CA PHE A 186 6.59 13.78 1.29
C PHE A 186 7.51 14.75 0.55
N LEU A 187 8.78 14.82 0.92
CA LEU A 187 9.73 15.82 0.41
C LEU A 187 10.72 15.26 -0.62
N TRP A 188 10.68 13.96 -0.93
CA TRP A 188 11.59 13.34 -1.90
C TRP A 188 11.57 14.03 -3.26
N ALA A 189 10.39 14.46 -3.69
CA ALA A 189 10.21 15.26 -4.90
C ALA A 189 11.09 16.52 -4.93
N ASP A 190 11.14 17.27 -3.82
CA ASP A 190 11.94 18.48 -3.68
C ASP A 190 13.43 18.13 -3.48
N VAL A 191 13.72 17.08 -2.70
CA VAL A 191 15.10 16.58 -2.49
C VAL A 191 15.73 16.13 -3.80
N ALA A 192 15.04 15.32 -4.59
CA ALA A 192 15.51 14.86 -5.89
C ALA A 192 15.77 16.03 -6.85
N ALA A 193 14.91 17.06 -6.81
CA ALA A 193 15.09 18.27 -7.61
C ALA A 193 16.36 19.06 -7.22
N MET A 194 16.74 19.08 -5.93
CA MET A 194 18.02 19.68 -5.50
C MET A 194 19.24 18.98 -6.13
N PHE A 195 19.12 17.70 -6.49
CA PHE A 195 20.15 16.94 -7.19
C PHE A 195 19.98 16.94 -8.72
N GLY A 196 19.19 17.87 -9.26
CA GLY A 196 18.94 17.98 -10.71
C GLY A 196 18.12 16.82 -11.30
N ARG A 197 17.48 15.99 -10.46
CA ARG A 197 16.63 14.89 -10.93
C ARG A 197 15.20 15.37 -11.08
N SER A 198 14.77 15.54 -12.31
CA SER A 198 13.35 15.64 -12.64
C SER A 198 12.73 14.25 -12.50
N GLY A 199 11.81 14.06 -11.56
CA GLY A 199 11.04 12.81 -11.44
C GLY A 199 10.23 12.50 -12.71
N PRO A 200 9.51 11.36 -12.75
CA PRO A 200 8.71 10.97 -13.91
C PRO A 200 7.75 12.08 -14.36
N ILE A 201 7.58 12.22 -15.68
CA ILE A 201 6.56 13.10 -16.25
C ILE A 201 5.24 12.35 -16.26
N VAL A 202 4.21 12.95 -15.69
CA VAL A 202 2.90 12.33 -15.54
C VAL A 202 1.82 13.18 -16.22
N PHE A 203 0.76 12.54 -16.65
CA PHE A 203 -0.46 13.22 -17.07
C PHE A 203 -1.37 13.46 -15.86
N VAL A 204 -1.78 14.72 -15.70
CA VAL A 204 -2.84 15.16 -14.79
C VAL A 204 -3.73 16.12 -15.58
N ASP A 205 -4.98 15.73 -15.78
CA ASP A 205 -6.02 16.46 -16.53
C ASP A 205 -6.02 17.98 -16.27
N LYS A 206 -6.01 18.41 -15.01
CA LYS A 206 -6.03 19.83 -14.62
C LYS A 206 -4.85 20.65 -15.15
N VAL A 207 -3.68 20.03 -15.35
CA VAL A 207 -2.45 20.69 -15.80
C VAL A 207 -2.20 20.48 -17.28
N CYS A 208 -2.55 19.31 -17.80
CA CYS A 208 -2.20 18.92 -19.16
C CYS A 208 -3.25 19.39 -20.18
N ILE A 209 -4.49 19.62 -19.74
CA ILE A 209 -5.57 20.19 -20.54
C ILE A 209 -5.75 21.65 -20.14
N ASP A 210 -5.82 22.55 -21.13
CA ASP A 210 -6.12 23.96 -20.90
C ASP A 210 -7.53 24.09 -20.32
N GLN A 211 -7.65 24.47 -19.05
CA GLN A 211 -8.94 24.56 -18.36
C GLN A 211 -9.66 25.90 -18.60
N VAL A 212 -8.98 26.88 -19.22
CA VAL A 212 -9.47 28.25 -19.38
C VAL A 212 -10.00 28.49 -20.78
N SER A 213 -9.28 28.05 -21.81
CA SER A 213 -9.75 28.12 -23.20
C SER A 213 -10.74 26.99 -23.48
N ILE A 214 -12.00 27.33 -23.76
CA ILE A 214 -13.07 26.36 -24.06
C ILE A 214 -12.69 25.45 -25.23
N ASP A 215 -12.15 26.02 -26.31
CA ASP A 215 -11.79 25.27 -27.51
C ASP A 215 -10.60 24.33 -27.26
N ARG A 216 -9.55 24.81 -26.57
CA ARG A 216 -8.40 23.96 -26.22
C ARG A 216 -8.75 22.92 -25.16
N LYS A 217 -9.68 23.23 -24.26
CA LYS A 217 -10.24 22.26 -23.31
C LYS A 217 -10.93 21.13 -24.05
N ALA A 218 -11.79 21.46 -25.01
CA ALA A 218 -12.47 20.47 -25.83
C ALA A 218 -11.46 19.61 -26.59
N GLN A 219 -10.48 20.23 -27.27
CA GLN A 219 -9.39 19.50 -27.95
C GLN A 219 -8.60 18.58 -27.00
N GLY A 220 -8.31 19.05 -25.79
CA GLY A 220 -7.62 18.25 -24.78
C GLY A 220 -8.49 17.13 -24.20
N ILE A 221 -9.81 17.29 -24.08
CA ILE A 221 -10.68 16.16 -23.69
C ILE A 221 -10.70 15.11 -24.81
N LEU A 222 -10.77 15.55 -26.06
CA LEU A 222 -10.78 14.70 -27.25
C LEU A 222 -9.45 13.98 -27.52
N ALA A 223 -8.36 14.43 -26.90
CA ALA A 223 -7.05 13.80 -27.03
C ALA A 223 -6.73 12.83 -25.87
N ILE A 224 -7.62 12.63 -24.88
CA ILE A 224 -7.39 11.68 -23.75
C ILE A 224 -6.91 10.29 -24.21
N PRO A 225 -7.47 9.65 -25.25
CA PRO A 225 -6.96 8.38 -25.77
C PRO A 225 -5.52 8.46 -26.27
N ALA A 226 -5.12 9.58 -26.87
CA ALA A 226 -3.73 9.79 -27.28
C ALA A 226 -2.78 9.87 -26.07
N TRP A 227 -3.18 10.49 -24.96
CA TRP A 227 -2.39 10.41 -23.72
C TRP A 227 -2.30 8.99 -23.19
N LEU A 228 -3.39 8.22 -23.19
CA LEU A 228 -3.38 6.82 -22.76
C LEU A 228 -2.48 5.95 -23.68
N ALA A 229 -2.52 6.21 -25.00
CA ALA A 229 -1.68 5.56 -25.98
C ALA A 229 -0.19 5.87 -25.79
N CYS A 230 0.17 7.12 -25.47
CA CYS A 230 1.56 7.50 -25.18
C CYS A 230 1.99 7.30 -23.71
N SER A 231 1.12 6.76 -22.85
CA SER A 231 1.45 6.47 -21.45
C SER A 231 2.10 5.11 -21.27
N ASP A 232 3.18 5.04 -20.47
CA ASP A 232 3.81 3.77 -20.08
C ASP A 232 2.98 2.99 -19.06
N THR A 233 2.38 3.69 -18.11
CA THR A 233 1.59 3.10 -17.02
C THR A 233 0.32 3.90 -16.77
N LEU A 234 -0.72 3.22 -16.28
CA LEU A 234 -1.92 3.89 -15.78
C LEU A 234 -1.98 3.69 -14.26
N VAL A 235 -1.89 4.79 -13.51
CA VAL A 235 -1.93 4.79 -12.05
C VAL A 235 -3.32 5.20 -11.61
N ALA A 236 -4.08 4.23 -11.13
CA ALA A 236 -5.44 4.42 -10.65
C ALA A 236 -5.46 4.67 -9.15
N VAL A 237 -5.68 5.94 -8.76
CA VAL A 237 -5.89 6.31 -7.36
C VAL A 237 -7.27 5.84 -6.95
N PHE A 238 -7.30 4.65 -6.34
CA PHE A 238 -8.52 3.89 -6.18
C PHE A 238 -9.38 4.42 -5.03
N SER A 239 -10.65 4.71 -5.33
CA SER A 239 -11.73 4.97 -4.38
C SER A 239 -12.98 4.19 -4.78
N ASP A 240 -13.97 4.13 -3.88
CA ASP A 240 -15.27 3.49 -4.13
C ASP A 240 -16.14 4.20 -5.17
N GLU A 241 -15.71 5.33 -5.70
CA GLU A 241 -16.38 6.05 -6.78
C GLU A 241 -15.61 5.99 -8.11
N LEU A 242 -14.43 5.36 -8.16
CA LEU A 242 -13.59 5.35 -9.36
C LEU A 242 -14.28 4.66 -10.53
N LEU A 243 -14.90 3.49 -10.31
CA LEU A 243 -15.60 2.74 -11.37
C LEU A 243 -17.05 3.17 -11.57
N VAL A 244 -17.47 4.24 -10.90
CA VAL A 244 -18.83 4.79 -11.03
C VAL A 244 -18.84 5.93 -12.06
N LYS A 245 -17.71 6.61 -12.27
CA LYS A 245 -17.64 7.79 -13.14
C LYS A 245 -17.31 7.38 -14.58
N LEU A 246 -18.02 7.98 -15.54
CA LEU A 246 -17.90 7.65 -16.95
C LEU A 246 -16.46 7.79 -17.47
N TRP A 247 -15.83 8.94 -17.23
CA TRP A 247 -14.48 9.24 -17.75
C TRP A 247 -13.40 8.32 -17.17
N THR A 248 -13.46 7.97 -15.88
CA THR A 248 -12.51 7.03 -15.28
C THR A 248 -12.72 5.60 -15.77
N CYS A 249 -13.97 5.19 -16.01
CA CYS A 249 -14.27 3.94 -16.70
C CYS A 249 -13.71 3.94 -18.12
N PHE A 250 -13.93 5.02 -18.88
CA PHE A 250 -13.39 5.19 -20.22
C PHE A 250 -11.86 5.07 -20.26
N GLU A 251 -11.15 5.70 -19.33
CA GLU A 251 -9.69 5.65 -19.24
C GLU A 251 -9.19 4.22 -19.02
N LEU A 252 -9.79 3.49 -18.07
CA LEU A 252 -9.45 2.10 -17.79
C LEU A 252 -9.76 1.19 -18.99
N CYS A 253 -10.95 1.32 -19.58
CA CYS A 253 -11.39 0.57 -20.74
C CYS A 253 -10.46 0.79 -21.94
N THR A 254 -10.15 2.04 -22.24
CA THR A 254 -9.24 2.42 -23.32
C THR A 254 -7.86 1.82 -23.11
N PHE A 255 -7.31 1.89 -21.89
CA PHE A 255 -5.99 1.32 -21.59
C PHE A 255 -5.95 -0.21 -21.70
N VAL A 256 -7.06 -0.89 -21.39
CA VAL A 256 -7.24 -2.33 -21.62
C VAL A 256 -7.33 -2.66 -23.11
N ILE A 257 -8.11 -1.89 -23.89
CA ILE A 257 -8.24 -2.06 -25.35
C ILE A 257 -6.89 -1.88 -26.05
N LEU A 258 -6.06 -0.95 -25.57
CA LEU A 258 -4.69 -0.74 -26.04
C LEU A 258 -3.73 -1.89 -25.67
N GLY A 259 -4.19 -2.96 -25.04
CA GLY A 259 -3.39 -4.13 -24.68
C GLY A 259 -2.44 -3.92 -23.49
N LYS A 260 -2.59 -2.82 -22.73
CA LYS A 260 -1.67 -2.43 -21.65
C LYS A 260 -2.15 -2.83 -20.25
N THR A 261 -2.97 -3.89 -20.16
CA THR A 261 -3.59 -4.35 -18.91
C THR A 261 -2.58 -4.64 -17.79
N ASP A 262 -1.37 -5.12 -18.10
CA ASP A 262 -0.29 -5.39 -17.14
C ASP A 262 0.38 -4.13 -16.58
N LYS A 263 0.17 -2.98 -17.22
CA LYS A 263 0.69 -1.67 -16.82
C LYS A 263 -0.28 -0.85 -15.98
N ILE A 264 -1.47 -1.37 -15.71
CA ILE A 264 -2.42 -0.77 -14.76
C ILE A 264 -1.91 -0.99 -13.34
N ARG A 265 -1.77 0.10 -12.58
CA ARG A 265 -1.33 0.11 -11.18
C ARG A 265 -2.41 0.73 -10.31
N VAL A 266 -2.98 -0.08 -9.44
CA VAL A 266 -4.05 0.34 -8.53
C VAL A 266 -3.45 0.77 -7.19
N GLU A 267 -3.67 2.03 -6.82
CA GLU A 267 -3.16 2.60 -5.58
C GLU A 267 -4.27 2.91 -4.59
N PRO A 268 -4.41 2.12 -3.51
CA PRO A 268 -5.48 2.27 -2.55
C PRO A 268 -5.28 3.50 -1.65
N ALA A 269 -6.13 4.50 -1.85
CA ALA A 269 -6.08 5.76 -1.11
C ALA A 269 -6.37 5.60 0.39
N LEU A 270 -7.14 4.58 0.77
CA LEU A 270 -7.41 4.24 2.17
C LEU A 270 -6.18 3.67 2.88
N LEU A 271 -5.47 2.71 2.26
CA LEU A 271 -4.38 1.99 2.92
C LEU A 271 -3.15 2.87 3.11
N SER A 272 -2.84 3.72 2.12
CA SER A 272 -1.78 4.72 2.24
C SER A 272 -2.04 5.68 3.40
N TYR A 273 -3.29 6.17 3.52
CA TYR A 273 -3.71 7.01 4.64
C TYR A 273 -3.68 6.27 5.98
N ALA A 274 -4.21 5.05 6.05
CA ALA A 274 -4.24 4.27 7.29
C ALA A 274 -2.84 3.89 7.80
N SER A 275 -1.91 3.56 6.89
CA SER A 275 -0.52 3.24 7.21
C SER A 275 0.17 4.38 7.99
N PHE A 276 -0.12 5.64 7.63
CA PHE A 276 0.37 6.80 8.36
C PHE A 276 -0.06 6.81 9.83
N PHE A 277 -1.37 6.69 10.11
CA PHE A 277 -1.88 6.70 11.48
C PHE A 277 -1.47 5.48 12.29
N VAL A 278 -1.42 4.29 11.66
CA VAL A 278 -0.91 3.08 12.32
C VAL A 278 0.55 3.28 12.73
N SER A 279 1.39 3.88 11.87
CA SER A 279 2.78 4.15 12.22
C SER A 279 2.92 5.15 13.37
N ILE A 280 2.11 6.23 13.40
CA ILE A 280 2.09 7.19 14.50
C ILE A 280 1.70 6.49 15.80
N TYR A 281 0.62 5.71 15.76
CA TYR A 281 0.13 5.01 16.94
C TYR A 281 1.18 4.03 17.50
N LEU A 282 1.91 3.33 16.62
CA LEU A 282 3.02 2.47 17.02
C LEU A 282 4.15 3.25 17.69
N VAL A 283 4.57 4.38 17.12
CA VAL A 283 5.59 5.25 17.74
C VAL A 283 5.14 5.72 19.12
N VAL A 284 3.88 6.16 19.25
CA VAL A 284 3.31 6.61 20.54
C VAL A 284 3.33 5.49 21.58
N ILE A 285 2.90 4.28 21.22
CA ILE A 285 2.93 3.13 22.13
C ILE A 285 4.36 2.80 22.57
N VAL A 286 5.30 2.76 21.63
CA VAL A 286 6.69 2.43 21.97
C VAL A 286 7.27 3.49 22.89
N ILE A 287 7.16 4.78 22.54
CA ILE A 287 7.63 5.88 23.41
C ILE A 287 6.99 5.78 24.79
N TRP A 288 5.69 5.51 24.85
CA TRP A 288 5.00 5.35 26.13
C TRP A 288 5.58 4.22 26.97
N ASN A 289 5.80 3.03 26.38
CA ASN A 289 6.41 1.90 27.09
C ASN A 289 7.82 2.23 27.59
N GLN A 290 8.60 2.98 26.81
CA GLN A 290 9.92 3.45 27.22
C GLN A 290 9.83 4.43 28.41
N LEU A 291 8.85 5.35 28.40
CA LEU A 291 8.65 6.30 29.51
C LEU A 291 8.21 5.60 30.81
N GLN A 292 7.35 4.58 30.72
CA GLN A 292 6.95 3.79 31.91
C GLN A 292 8.15 3.11 32.56
N THR A 293 9.03 2.52 31.74
CA THR A 293 10.27 1.90 32.20
C THR A 293 11.17 2.87 32.98
N LEU A 294 11.07 4.18 32.72
CA LEU A 294 11.82 5.22 33.44
C LEU A 294 11.10 5.69 34.72
N GLY A 295 9.77 5.76 34.71
CA GLY A 295 8.95 6.28 35.81
C GLY A 295 9.02 5.43 37.08
N ASP A 296 9.04 4.10 36.92
CA ASP A 296 9.08 3.12 38.03
C ASP A 296 10.32 3.26 38.95
N SER A 297 11.29 4.10 38.60
CA SER A 297 12.50 4.34 39.40
C SER A 297 12.30 5.34 40.56
N THR A 298 11.18 6.08 40.64
CA THR A 298 11.09 7.26 41.51
C THR A 298 10.21 7.16 42.78
N ASN A 299 9.21 6.27 42.90
CA ASN A 299 8.57 5.95 44.18
C ASN A 299 8.25 4.44 44.30
N LYS A 300 8.54 3.79 45.43
CA LYS A 300 8.59 2.31 45.46
C LYS A 300 7.47 1.58 46.19
N GLU A 301 6.84 2.15 47.22
CA GLU A 301 5.88 1.37 48.02
C GLU A 301 4.42 1.58 47.60
N LEU A 302 4.02 2.81 47.27
CA LEU A 302 2.65 3.11 46.80
C LEU A 302 2.52 2.95 45.28
N GLU A 303 3.64 3.05 44.55
CA GLU A 303 3.70 2.98 43.09
C GLU A 303 3.86 1.54 42.56
N LEU A 304 4.33 0.56 43.35
CA LEU A 304 4.50 -0.81 42.83
C LEU A 304 3.15 -1.49 42.55
N ALA A 305 2.17 -1.35 43.43
CA ALA A 305 0.83 -1.91 43.20
C ALA A 305 0.05 -1.10 42.14
N LEU A 306 0.05 0.22 42.24
CA LEU A 306 -0.64 1.10 41.27
C LEU A 306 0.03 1.12 39.89
N GLY A 307 1.35 1.01 39.82
CA GLY A 307 2.16 1.07 38.62
C GLY A 307 2.13 -0.21 37.80
N ILE A 308 2.12 -1.40 38.45
CA ILE A 308 1.91 -2.66 37.73
C ILE A 308 0.49 -2.71 37.14
N GLU A 309 -0.53 -2.35 37.92
CA GLU A 309 -1.91 -2.29 37.42
C GLU A 309 -2.07 -1.27 36.29
N PHE A 310 -1.46 -0.09 36.41
CA PHE A 310 -1.51 0.95 35.39
C PHE A 310 -0.74 0.55 34.12
N THR A 311 0.47 -0.02 34.25
CA THR A 311 1.29 -0.47 33.11
C THR A 311 0.62 -1.60 32.36
N VAL A 312 0.08 -2.60 33.07
CA VAL A 312 -0.69 -3.69 32.46
C VAL A 312 -1.94 -3.13 31.78
N THR A 313 -2.65 -2.19 32.43
CA THR A 313 -3.83 -1.55 31.85
C THR A 313 -3.50 -0.79 30.57
N VAL A 314 -2.43 0.03 30.55
CA VAL A 314 -2.08 0.79 29.36
C VAL A 314 -1.52 -0.10 28.26
N ALA A 315 -0.76 -1.14 28.59
CA ALA A 315 -0.35 -2.15 27.60
C ALA A 315 -1.58 -2.82 26.98
N ILE A 316 -2.52 -3.31 27.81
CA ILE A 316 -3.76 -3.93 27.32
C ILE A 316 -4.55 -2.94 26.47
N LEU A 317 -4.82 -1.73 26.95
CA LEU A 317 -5.62 -0.73 26.22
C LEU A 317 -4.92 -0.24 24.94
N GLY A 318 -3.61 0.03 25.02
CA GLY A 318 -2.81 0.51 23.90
C GLY A 318 -2.74 -0.52 22.78
N TYR A 319 -2.29 -1.74 23.09
CA TYR A 319 -2.17 -2.80 22.11
C TYR A 319 -3.53 -3.33 21.64
N SER A 320 -4.55 -3.39 22.51
CA SER A 320 -5.92 -3.73 22.07
C SER A 320 -6.48 -2.65 21.15
N GLY A 321 -6.21 -1.37 21.44
CA GLY A 321 -6.55 -0.24 20.59
C GLY A 321 -5.88 -0.33 19.21
N LEU A 322 -4.59 -0.71 19.16
CA LEU A 322 -3.88 -0.97 17.90
C LEU A 322 -4.57 -2.09 17.12
N PHE A 323 -4.85 -3.20 17.79
CA PHE A 323 -5.49 -4.36 17.18
C PHE A 323 -6.87 -4.01 16.62
N LEU A 324 -7.69 -3.29 17.39
CA LEU A 324 -9.01 -2.82 16.96
C LEU A 324 -8.91 -1.83 15.79
N LEU A 325 -7.95 -0.91 15.82
CA LEU A 325 -7.71 0.03 14.72
C LEU A 325 -7.34 -0.71 13.43
N ILE A 326 -6.37 -1.61 13.52
CA ILE A 326 -5.94 -2.47 12.41
C ILE A 326 -7.12 -3.28 11.87
N PHE A 327 -7.86 -3.94 12.77
CA PHE A 327 -9.02 -4.74 12.39
C PHE A 327 -10.07 -3.88 11.69
N ALA A 328 -10.35 -2.69 12.20
CA ALA A 328 -11.28 -1.75 11.60
C ALA A 328 -10.82 -1.30 10.20
N VAL A 329 -9.53 -1.01 10.02
CA VAL A 329 -8.92 -0.65 8.73
C VAL A 329 -9.03 -1.82 7.75
N LEU A 330 -8.65 -3.03 8.15
CA LEU A 330 -8.69 -4.22 7.30
C LEU A 330 -10.12 -4.65 6.97
N ALA A 331 -11.05 -4.57 7.92
CA ALA A 331 -12.46 -4.82 7.68
C ALA A 331 -13.05 -3.77 6.73
N HIS A 332 -12.68 -2.48 6.88
CA HIS A 332 -13.09 -1.44 5.95
C HIS A 332 -12.48 -1.67 4.57
N TRP A 333 -11.21 -2.04 4.47
CA TRP A 333 -10.55 -2.41 3.23
C TRP A 333 -11.18 -3.63 2.56
N GLY A 334 -11.52 -4.68 3.31
CA GLY A 334 -12.25 -5.84 2.81
C GLY A 334 -13.60 -5.45 2.21
N ARG A 335 -14.34 -4.54 2.87
CA ARG A 335 -15.58 -3.96 2.33
C ARG A 335 -15.33 -3.13 1.06
N VAL A 336 -14.24 -2.36 1.01
CA VAL A 336 -13.84 -1.63 -0.20
C VAL A 336 -13.58 -2.62 -1.33
N CYS A 337 -12.67 -3.58 -1.14
CA CYS A 337 -12.36 -4.66 -2.11
C CYS A 337 -13.60 -5.40 -2.63
N HIS A 338 -14.56 -5.70 -1.76
CA HIS A 338 -15.82 -6.30 -2.17
C HIS A 338 -16.62 -5.36 -3.08
N ARG A 339 -16.72 -4.06 -2.73
CA ARG A 339 -17.34 -3.06 -3.61
C ARG A 339 -16.60 -2.91 -4.93
N ILE A 340 -15.26 -2.95 -4.94
CA ILE A 340 -14.47 -2.92 -6.18
C ILE A 340 -14.90 -4.08 -7.08
N HIS A 341 -14.84 -5.29 -6.54
CA HIS A 341 -15.15 -6.49 -7.31
C HIS A 341 -16.60 -6.46 -7.83
N LYS A 342 -17.55 -6.03 -6.99
CA LYS A 342 -18.94 -5.81 -7.41
C LYS A 342 -19.04 -4.77 -8.54
N GLN A 343 -18.38 -3.63 -8.41
CA GLN A 343 -18.37 -2.56 -9.41
C GLN A 343 -17.71 -2.99 -10.72
N VAL A 344 -16.66 -3.81 -10.67
CA VAL A 344 -16.07 -4.41 -11.87
C VAL A 344 -17.06 -5.34 -12.54
N HIS A 345 -17.76 -6.20 -11.81
CA HIS A 345 -18.77 -7.10 -12.40
C HIS A 345 -20.00 -6.37 -12.95
N GLU A 346 -20.42 -5.29 -12.30
CA GLU A 346 -21.55 -4.46 -12.70
C GLU A 346 -21.17 -3.32 -13.64
N LEU A 347 -19.88 -3.20 -14.00
CA LEU A 347 -19.35 -2.11 -14.82
C LEU A 347 -20.11 -2.04 -16.15
N ASP A 348 -20.97 -1.04 -16.34
CA ASP A 348 -21.60 -0.75 -17.62
C ASP A 348 -21.37 0.72 -17.94
N ILE A 349 -20.65 0.97 -19.03
CA ILE A 349 -20.24 2.30 -19.47
C ILE A 349 -21.48 3.15 -19.80
N ARG A 350 -22.57 2.52 -20.22
CA ARG A 350 -23.83 3.20 -20.57
C ARG A 350 -24.54 3.76 -19.35
N THR A 351 -24.35 3.15 -18.18
CA THR A 351 -24.99 3.57 -16.92
C THR A 351 -24.04 4.27 -15.97
N ALA A 352 -22.75 4.38 -16.31
CA ALA A 352 -21.77 5.10 -15.51
C ALA A 352 -22.18 6.57 -15.32
N ASN A 353 -21.98 7.12 -14.13
CA ASN A 353 -22.34 8.49 -13.82
C ASN A 353 -21.49 9.45 -14.66
N CYS A 354 -22.15 10.29 -15.44
CA CYS A 354 -21.49 11.36 -16.17
C CYS A 354 -21.62 12.69 -15.43
N PHE A 355 -20.59 13.55 -15.53
CA PHE A 355 -20.70 14.92 -15.05
C PHE A 355 -21.51 15.79 -16.04
N ASP A 356 -21.27 15.61 -17.33
CA ASP A 356 -22.03 16.20 -18.42
C ASP A 356 -22.56 15.09 -19.33
N GLU A 357 -23.87 14.91 -19.39
CA GLU A 357 -24.48 13.80 -20.13
C GLU A 357 -24.20 13.87 -21.64
N ALA A 358 -23.84 15.04 -22.18
CA ALA A 358 -23.42 15.19 -23.58
C ALA A 358 -22.11 14.44 -23.89
N ASP A 359 -21.26 14.21 -22.88
CA ASP A 359 -20.03 13.43 -23.01
C ASP A 359 -20.30 11.93 -23.20
N ARG A 360 -21.47 11.42 -22.80
CA ARG A 360 -21.77 9.98 -22.88
C ARG A 360 -21.72 9.48 -24.31
N ALA A 361 -22.40 10.16 -25.22
CA ALA A 361 -22.42 9.78 -26.63
C ALA A 361 -21.00 9.76 -27.22
N LEU A 362 -20.19 10.75 -26.86
CA LEU A 362 -18.80 10.89 -27.29
C LEU A 362 -17.93 9.72 -26.79
N VAL A 363 -17.99 9.43 -25.49
CA VAL A 363 -17.22 8.35 -24.84
C VAL A 363 -17.61 6.98 -25.39
N VAL A 364 -18.91 6.71 -25.52
CA VAL A 364 -19.43 5.43 -26.02
C VAL A 364 -18.98 5.21 -27.46
N GLN A 365 -19.15 6.21 -28.31
CA GLN A 365 -18.73 6.16 -29.71
C GLN A 365 -17.23 5.94 -29.87
N ALA A 366 -16.42 6.58 -29.03
CA ALA A 366 -14.98 6.37 -29.07
C ALA A 366 -14.58 4.95 -28.66
N LEU A 367 -15.21 4.39 -27.62
CA LEU A 367 -14.96 3.02 -27.20
C LEU A 367 -15.38 2.00 -28.25
N GLN A 368 -16.50 2.21 -28.93
CA GLN A 368 -16.90 1.39 -30.08
C GLN A 368 -15.83 1.44 -31.16
N SER A 369 -15.44 2.65 -31.59
CA SER A 369 -14.43 2.82 -32.64
C SER A 369 -13.07 2.21 -32.28
N LEU A 370 -12.71 2.16 -31.00
CA LEU A 370 -11.49 1.52 -30.50
C LEU A 370 -11.64 0.00 -30.41
N GLY A 371 -12.81 -0.49 -29.96
CA GLY A 371 -13.11 -1.91 -29.82
C GLY A 371 -13.19 -2.65 -31.15
N ASP A 372 -13.82 -2.04 -32.16
CA ASP A 372 -13.96 -2.60 -33.51
C ASP A 372 -12.61 -2.80 -34.20
N ARG A 373 -11.58 -2.06 -33.79
CA ARG A 373 -10.25 -2.17 -34.38
C ARG A 373 -9.39 -3.23 -33.73
N HIS A 374 -9.52 -3.38 -32.41
CA HIS A 374 -8.58 -4.19 -31.62
C HIS A 374 -9.13 -5.56 -31.24
N ILE A 375 -10.44 -5.71 -31.08
CA ILE A 375 -11.03 -6.94 -30.53
C ILE A 375 -11.80 -7.71 -31.59
N PHE A 376 -12.58 -7.00 -32.39
CA PHE A 376 -13.49 -7.61 -33.35
C PHE A 376 -13.03 -7.24 -34.74
N HIS A 377 -12.18 -8.05 -35.39
CA HIS A 377 -11.91 -7.94 -36.83
C HIS A 377 -13.20 -8.23 -37.64
N ARG A 378 -14.25 -7.43 -37.46
CA ARG A 378 -15.58 -7.63 -38.01
C ARG A 378 -15.70 -6.80 -39.28
N LYS A 379 -15.94 -7.47 -40.40
CA LYS A 379 -16.19 -6.84 -41.70
C LYS A 379 -17.57 -6.19 -41.72
N ASP A 380 -17.59 -4.87 -41.85
CA ASP A 380 -18.60 -3.98 -42.44
C ASP A 380 -20.05 -4.49 -42.54
N SER A 381 -20.71 -4.77 -41.42
CA SER A 381 -22.17 -4.95 -41.38
C SER A 381 -22.84 -3.68 -40.83
N GLU A 382 -23.58 -2.95 -41.68
CA GLU A 382 -24.21 -1.63 -41.41
C GLU A 382 -25.38 -1.62 -40.40
N ASP A 383 -25.62 -2.71 -39.66
CA ASP A 383 -26.78 -2.80 -38.77
C ASP A 383 -26.53 -2.11 -37.42
N GLN A 384 -27.22 -1.00 -37.14
CA GLN A 384 -27.16 -0.22 -35.89
C GLN A 384 -27.49 -1.05 -34.62
N GLN A 385 -28.17 -2.19 -34.75
CA GLN A 385 -28.42 -3.12 -33.63
C GLN A 385 -27.17 -3.91 -33.22
N VAL A 386 -26.17 -4.00 -34.10
CA VAL A 386 -24.87 -4.63 -33.84
C VAL A 386 -24.05 -3.81 -32.84
N ASP A 387 -24.25 -2.50 -32.80
CA ASP A 387 -23.50 -1.55 -31.97
C ASP A 387 -23.71 -1.75 -30.46
N GLU A 388 -24.95 -2.05 -30.03
CA GLU A 388 -25.24 -2.31 -28.61
C GLU A 388 -24.65 -3.63 -28.14
N LEU A 389 -24.70 -4.66 -29.00
CA LEU A 389 -24.14 -5.97 -28.71
C LEU A 389 -22.61 -5.90 -28.63
N ALA A 390 -21.97 -5.14 -29.52
CA ALA A 390 -20.53 -4.93 -29.53
C ALA A 390 -20.04 -4.26 -28.23
N ILE A 391 -20.73 -3.23 -27.73
CA ILE A 391 -20.38 -2.60 -26.43
C ILE A 391 -20.54 -3.59 -25.29
N ALA A 392 -21.60 -4.40 -25.30
CA ALA A 392 -21.83 -5.39 -24.26
C ALA A 392 -20.71 -6.45 -24.23
N GLU A 393 -20.32 -6.97 -25.40
CA GLU A 393 -19.22 -7.92 -25.54
C GLU A 393 -17.87 -7.30 -25.13
N LEU A 394 -17.59 -6.08 -25.58
CA LEU A 394 -16.42 -5.30 -25.19
C LEU A 394 -16.35 -5.12 -23.66
N THR A 395 -17.48 -4.75 -23.06
CA THR A 395 -17.59 -4.56 -21.62
C THR A 395 -17.28 -5.85 -20.87
N VAL A 396 -17.85 -6.99 -21.29
CA VAL A 396 -17.56 -8.30 -20.69
C VAL A 396 -16.06 -8.64 -20.77
N ALA A 397 -15.44 -8.42 -21.93
CA ALA A 397 -14.01 -8.64 -22.10
C ALA A 397 -13.17 -7.76 -21.15
N ILE A 398 -13.50 -6.47 -21.06
CA ILE A 398 -12.80 -5.52 -20.19
C ILE A 398 -12.95 -5.88 -18.72
N ARG A 399 -14.14 -6.30 -18.26
CA ARG A 399 -14.37 -6.68 -16.85
C ARG A 399 -13.39 -7.76 -16.39
N SER A 400 -13.22 -8.81 -17.19
CA SER A 400 -12.30 -9.91 -16.87
C SER A 400 -10.84 -9.46 -16.81
N GLN A 401 -10.42 -8.59 -17.73
CA GLN A 401 -9.06 -8.08 -17.78
C GLN A 401 -8.77 -7.11 -16.64
N LEU A 402 -9.71 -6.21 -16.35
CA LEU A 402 -9.61 -5.23 -15.28
C LEU A 402 -9.58 -5.90 -13.91
N GLU A 403 -10.39 -6.94 -13.70
CA GLU A 403 -10.35 -7.73 -12.46
C GLU A 403 -8.95 -8.33 -12.23
N ASN A 404 -8.38 -8.95 -13.27
CA ASN A 404 -7.04 -9.52 -13.22
C ASN A 404 -5.98 -8.45 -12.94
N ALA A 405 -6.09 -7.27 -13.58
CA ALA A 405 -5.17 -6.15 -13.35
C ALA A 405 -5.23 -5.62 -11.91
N ILE A 406 -6.44 -5.49 -11.35
CA ILE A 406 -6.66 -5.07 -9.97
C ILE A 406 -6.06 -6.09 -9.01
N VAL A 407 -6.35 -7.39 -9.19
CA VAL A 407 -5.81 -8.45 -8.33
C VAL A 407 -4.28 -8.48 -8.38
N ARG A 408 -3.68 -8.37 -9.56
CA ARG A 408 -2.21 -8.30 -9.72
C ARG A 408 -1.61 -7.08 -9.05
N SER A 409 -2.26 -5.91 -9.17
CA SER A 409 -1.79 -4.67 -8.54
C SER A 409 -1.83 -4.72 -7.02
N LEU A 410 -2.88 -5.32 -6.46
CA LEU A 410 -3.06 -5.37 -5.00
C LEU A 410 -2.22 -6.47 -4.34
N GLY A 411 -1.69 -7.42 -5.10
CA GLY A 411 -0.80 -8.49 -4.61
C GLY A 411 -1.52 -9.59 -3.83
N PHE A 412 -0.75 -10.34 -3.04
CA PHE A 412 -1.26 -11.45 -2.24
C PHE A 412 -2.34 -10.98 -1.25
N ASN A 413 -3.49 -11.67 -1.22
CA ASN A 413 -4.65 -11.30 -0.42
C ASN A 413 -5.18 -9.87 -0.62
N ARG A 414 -4.87 -9.24 -1.77
CA ARG A 414 -5.29 -7.87 -2.09
C ARG A 414 -4.78 -6.82 -1.09
N LEU A 415 -3.67 -7.09 -0.40
CA LEU A 415 -3.02 -6.16 0.53
C LEU A 415 -1.59 -5.89 0.05
N PRO A 416 -1.28 -4.68 -0.46
CA PRO A 416 0.06 -4.38 -0.93
C PRO A 416 1.05 -4.34 0.24
N PHE A 417 2.04 -5.23 0.22
CA PHE A 417 3.03 -5.43 1.29
C PHE A 417 3.75 -4.14 1.69
N LYS A 418 3.96 -3.22 0.74
CA LYS A 418 4.61 -1.92 0.98
C LYS A 418 3.95 -1.08 2.10
N TYR A 419 2.63 -1.14 2.25
CA TYR A 419 1.92 -0.42 3.31
C TYR A 419 2.14 -1.05 4.68
N LEU A 420 2.26 -2.38 4.72
CA LEU A 420 2.61 -3.09 5.95
C LEU A 420 4.03 -2.73 6.38
N VAL A 421 5.00 -2.79 5.46
CA VAL A 421 6.39 -2.42 5.73
C VAL A 421 6.51 -0.98 6.24
N ALA A 422 5.85 -0.02 5.57
CA ALA A 422 5.84 1.37 6.00
C ALA A 422 5.26 1.55 7.41
N SER A 423 4.23 0.78 7.76
CA SER A 423 3.59 0.85 9.08
C SER A 423 4.45 0.24 10.18
N LEU A 424 5.21 -0.82 9.88
CA LEU A 424 6.01 -1.58 10.85
C LEU A 424 7.44 -1.04 11.05
N LEU A 425 7.85 -0.07 10.23
CA LEU A 425 9.18 0.53 10.28
C LEU A 425 9.61 1.08 11.66
N PRO A 426 8.71 1.65 12.50
CA PRO A 426 9.05 2.02 13.87
C PRO A 426 9.54 0.85 14.72
N LEU A 427 8.98 -0.36 14.54
CA LEU A 427 9.38 -1.53 15.31
C LEU A 427 10.81 -1.98 14.99
N LEU A 428 11.24 -1.81 13.73
CA LEU A 428 12.64 -2.04 13.35
C LEU A 428 13.58 -1.08 14.09
N GLY A 429 13.22 0.20 14.15
CA GLY A 429 14.01 1.19 14.87
C GLY A 429 14.06 0.92 16.38
N ASP A 430 12.94 0.52 16.99
CA ASP A 430 12.89 0.14 18.42
C ASP A 430 13.80 -1.08 18.70
N MET A 431 13.77 -2.09 17.83
CA MET A 431 14.69 -3.23 17.94
C MET A 431 16.17 -2.81 17.91
N LEU A 432 16.52 -1.84 17.04
CA LEU A 432 17.88 -1.30 16.97
C LEU A 432 18.25 -0.49 18.22
N ASP A 433 17.34 0.33 18.74
CA ASP A 433 17.56 1.10 19.96
C ASP A 433 17.83 0.19 21.16
N TYR A 434 17.03 -0.86 21.34
CA TYR A 434 17.26 -1.86 22.38
C TYR A 434 18.59 -2.58 22.22
N PHE A 435 18.90 -3.02 21.00
CA PHE A 435 20.15 -3.72 20.72
C PHE A 435 21.37 -2.83 21.02
N ALA A 436 21.31 -1.56 20.63
CA ALA A 436 22.38 -0.60 20.90
C ALA A 436 22.58 -0.37 22.40
N ALA A 437 21.47 -0.26 23.15
CA ALA A 437 21.51 -0.07 24.60
C ALA A 437 22.10 -1.30 25.33
N ASP A 438 21.72 -2.51 24.93
CA ASP A 438 22.24 -3.76 25.50
C ASP A 438 23.74 -3.93 25.23
N VAL A 439 24.19 -3.75 23.98
CA VAL A 439 25.61 -3.84 23.61
C VAL A 439 26.43 -2.81 24.40
N ARG A 440 25.95 -1.58 24.52
CA ARG A 440 26.65 -0.53 25.26
C ARG A 440 26.70 -0.82 26.76
N HIS A 441 25.61 -1.32 27.34
CA HIS A 441 25.60 -1.75 28.74
C HIS A 441 26.65 -2.84 28.99
N GLN A 442 26.72 -3.84 28.11
CA GLN A 442 27.70 -4.91 28.23
C GLN A 442 29.13 -4.43 28.05
N GLN A 443 29.38 -3.44 27.18
CA GLN A 443 30.70 -2.82 27.06
C GLN A 443 31.13 -2.11 28.36
N LEU A 444 30.19 -1.43 29.03
CA LEU A 444 30.44 -0.79 30.32
C LEU A 444 30.75 -1.83 31.41
N VAL A 445 29.98 -2.91 31.49
CA VAL A 445 30.22 -4.00 32.45
C VAL A 445 31.54 -4.72 32.17
N ALA A 446 31.84 -5.02 30.90
CA ALA A 446 33.09 -5.67 30.50
C ALA A 446 34.32 -4.81 30.79
N SER A 447 34.20 -3.48 30.73
CA SER A 447 35.28 -2.58 31.14
C SER A 447 35.60 -2.62 32.64
N GLN A 448 34.68 -3.16 33.45
CA GLN A 448 34.81 -3.27 34.91
C GLN A 448 35.18 -4.67 35.41
N ARG A 449 34.94 -5.74 34.62
CA ARG A 449 35.24 -7.14 35.00
C ARG A 449 36.57 -7.62 34.43
N GLU A 450 37.20 -8.59 35.10
CA GLU A 450 38.27 -9.40 34.51
C GLU A 450 37.76 -10.10 33.23
N PRO A 451 38.62 -10.37 32.24
CA PRO A 451 38.20 -10.77 30.89
C PRO A 451 37.41 -12.08 30.86
N GLU A 452 36.09 -11.97 31.00
CA GLU A 452 35.15 -13.00 30.58
C GLU A 452 35.31 -13.21 29.06
N THR A 453 35.03 -14.42 28.60
CA THR A 453 35.15 -14.78 27.19
C THR A 453 34.19 -13.95 26.35
N ILE A 454 34.70 -13.19 25.37
CA ILE A 454 33.94 -12.42 24.35
C ILE A 454 32.77 -13.25 23.76
N ALA A 455 32.93 -14.57 23.69
CA ALA A 455 31.90 -15.50 23.25
C ALA A 455 30.61 -15.47 24.09
N ASP A 456 30.69 -15.30 25.41
CA ASP A 456 29.52 -15.29 26.29
C ASP A 456 28.73 -13.98 26.16
N THR A 457 29.43 -12.86 26.03
CA THR A 457 28.87 -11.54 25.68
C THR A 457 28.11 -11.64 24.35
N LEU A 458 28.74 -12.17 23.29
CA LEU A 458 28.09 -12.34 21.99
C LEU A 458 26.88 -13.27 22.05
N ARG A 459 26.93 -14.34 22.84
CA ARG A 459 25.80 -15.26 23.03
C ARG A 459 24.63 -14.58 23.75
N GLN A 460 24.88 -13.79 24.80
CA GLN A 460 23.83 -13.05 25.50
C GLN A 460 23.18 -12.02 24.59
N VAL A 461 23.98 -11.23 23.86
CA VAL A 461 23.50 -10.26 22.86
C VAL A 461 22.64 -10.93 21.79
N ALA A 462 23.11 -12.05 21.23
CA ALA A 462 22.36 -12.79 20.21
C ALA A 462 21.03 -13.35 20.76
N THR A 463 21.02 -13.83 22.01
CA THR A 463 19.80 -14.36 22.65
C THR A 463 18.79 -13.26 22.93
N SER A 464 19.24 -12.12 23.50
CA SER A 464 18.41 -10.93 23.72
C SER A 464 17.83 -10.40 22.41
N PHE A 465 18.64 -10.34 21.35
CA PHE A 465 18.21 -9.94 20.02
C PHE A 465 17.15 -10.89 19.45
N LEU A 466 17.41 -12.20 19.43
CA LEU A 466 16.46 -13.19 18.89
C LEU A 466 15.11 -13.16 19.62
N LEU A 467 15.14 -13.03 20.95
CA LEU A 467 13.93 -13.01 21.77
C LEU A 467 13.11 -11.72 21.57
N ARG A 468 13.76 -10.60 21.24
CA ARG A 468 13.07 -9.33 20.94
C ARG A 468 12.69 -9.18 19.49
N VAL A 469 13.35 -9.87 18.56
CA VAL A 469 12.94 -9.99 17.16
C VAL A 469 11.74 -10.92 17.03
N SER A 470 11.68 -11.99 17.84
CA SER A 470 10.56 -12.93 17.82
C SER A 470 9.25 -12.27 18.28
N GLN A 471 9.29 -11.29 19.19
CA GLN A 471 8.09 -10.57 19.65
C GLN A 471 7.32 -9.82 18.55
N PRO A 472 7.90 -8.89 17.79
CA PRO A 472 7.24 -8.22 16.68
C PRO A 472 6.96 -9.20 15.55
N LEU A 473 7.81 -10.20 15.31
CA LEU A 473 7.48 -11.26 14.33
C LEU A 473 6.27 -12.08 14.73
N LEU A 474 6.10 -12.39 16.01
CA LEU A 474 4.92 -13.04 16.57
C LEU A 474 3.71 -12.11 16.47
N ALA A 475 3.85 -10.83 16.81
CA ALA A 475 2.78 -9.85 16.67
C ALA A 475 2.37 -9.67 15.20
N ILE A 476 3.32 -9.65 14.26
CA ILE A 476 3.09 -9.64 12.81
C ILE A 476 2.44 -10.94 12.36
N SER A 477 2.85 -12.09 12.89
CA SER A 477 2.28 -13.39 12.54
C SER A 477 0.84 -13.50 13.03
N LEU A 478 0.58 -13.09 14.28
CA LEU A 478 -0.76 -12.98 14.86
C LEU A 478 -1.61 -11.93 14.12
N PHE A 479 -1.01 -10.82 13.68
CA PHE A 479 -1.64 -9.85 12.80
C PHE A 479 -2.01 -10.49 11.46
N CYS A 480 -1.10 -11.21 10.81
CA CYS A 480 -1.35 -11.88 9.54
C CYS A 480 -2.47 -12.92 9.68
N LEU A 481 -2.46 -13.70 10.76
CA LEU A 481 -3.52 -14.64 11.15
C LEU A 481 -4.86 -13.92 11.36
N GLY A 482 -4.88 -12.87 12.17
CA GLY A 482 -6.07 -12.06 12.45
C GLY A 482 -6.60 -11.31 11.23
N ALA A 483 -5.72 -10.93 10.29
CA ALA A 483 -6.07 -10.30 9.02
C ALA A 483 -6.59 -11.32 7.98
N LEU A 484 -6.04 -12.53 8.00
CA LEU A 484 -6.47 -13.65 7.16
C LEU A 484 -7.90 -14.09 7.52
N VAL A 485 -8.29 -14.05 8.80
CA VAL A 485 -9.62 -14.49 9.25
C VAL A 485 -10.74 -13.71 8.55
N PRO A 486 -10.81 -12.36 8.56
CA PRO A 486 -11.79 -11.62 7.79
C PRO A 486 -11.69 -11.90 6.29
N VAL A 487 -10.48 -11.89 5.71
CA VAL A 487 -10.30 -12.04 4.26
C VAL A 487 -10.76 -13.41 3.75
N ILE A 488 -10.53 -14.48 4.51
CA ILE A 488 -10.95 -15.85 4.18
C ILE A 488 -12.46 -16.02 4.39
N LEU A 489 -13.03 -15.41 5.43
CA LEU A 489 -14.45 -15.59 5.79
C LEU A 489 -15.40 -14.64 5.04
N LEU A 490 -14.89 -13.57 4.43
CA LEU A 490 -15.67 -12.53 3.74
C LEU A 490 -16.16 -12.82 2.30
N PRO A 491 -15.54 -13.66 1.44
CA PRO A 491 -15.83 -13.56 0.00
C PRO A 491 -17.24 -13.96 -0.42
N ASN A 492 -17.89 -14.90 0.29
CA ASN A 492 -19.12 -15.54 -0.18
C ASN A 492 -20.27 -15.62 0.84
N CYS A 493 -20.16 -14.98 2.01
CA CYS A 493 -21.18 -15.13 3.04
C CYS A 493 -22.28 -14.05 2.93
N PRO A 494 -23.57 -14.42 2.76
CA PRO A 494 -24.67 -13.48 2.72
C PRO A 494 -24.72 -12.61 3.98
N HIS A 495 -25.10 -11.34 3.80
CA HIS A 495 -24.95 -10.20 4.73
C HIS A 495 -25.36 -10.44 6.21
N LYS A 496 -26.19 -11.45 6.51
CA LYS A 496 -26.59 -11.82 7.88
C LYS A 496 -25.58 -12.73 8.60
N TRP A 497 -24.92 -13.64 7.88
CA TRP A 497 -23.95 -14.57 8.44
C TRP A 497 -22.58 -13.93 8.65
N THR A 498 -22.21 -13.00 7.77
CA THR A 498 -20.99 -12.18 7.90
C THR A 498 -20.92 -11.45 9.23
N ARG A 499 -22.01 -10.82 9.70
CA ARG A 499 -22.02 -10.16 11.03
C ARG A 499 -21.73 -11.11 12.18
N ARG A 500 -22.27 -12.33 12.15
CA ARG A 500 -22.03 -13.33 13.20
C ARG A 500 -20.60 -13.86 13.14
N LEU A 501 -20.11 -14.28 11.97
CA LEU A 501 -18.72 -14.73 11.80
C LEU A 501 -17.68 -13.63 12.09
N HIS A 502 -17.98 -12.36 11.79
CA HIS A 502 -17.13 -11.23 12.19
C HIS A 502 -17.03 -11.13 13.70
N LEU A 503 -18.15 -11.29 14.42
CA LEU A 503 -18.15 -11.23 15.87
C LEU A 503 -17.43 -12.44 16.47
N THR A 504 -17.70 -13.67 16.01
CA THR A 504 -17.04 -14.87 16.55
C THR A 504 -15.55 -14.89 16.23
N GLY A 505 -15.15 -14.52 15.02
CA GLY A 505 -13.74 -14.44 14.61
C GLY A 505 -12.99 -13.34 15.35
N LEU A 506 -13.62 -12.17 15.56
CA LEU A 506 -13.08 -11.10 16.38
C LEU A 506 -12.95 -11.54 17.84
N VAL A 507 -13.99 -12.13 18.42
CA VAL A 507 -13.99 -12.64 19.82
C VAL A 507 -12.93 -13.71 20.00
N LEU A 508 -12.79 -14.66 19.07
CA LEU A 508 -11.77 -15.70 19.13
C LEU A 508 -10.35 -15.12 18.96
N SER A 509 -10.17 -14.16 18.05
CA SER A 509 -8.88 -13.50 17.86
C SER A 509 -8.49 -12.68 19.09
N LEU A 510 -9.44 -11.92 19.66
CA LEU A 510 -9.26 -11.19 20.92
C LEU A 510 -8.97 -12.14 22.08
N PHE A 511 -9.64 -13.29 22.14
CA PHE A 511 -9.42 -14.31 23.17
C PHE A 511 -8.03 -14.95 23.07
N LEU A 512 -7.61 -15.34 21.87
CA LEU A 512 -6.26 -15.90 21.63
C LEU A 512 -5.17 -14.87 21.90
N TRP A 513 -5.41 -13.63 21.52
CA TRP A 513 -4.50 -12.53 21.76
C TRP A 513 -4.41 -12.17 23.25
N PHE A 514 -5.54 -12.20 23.96
CA PHE A 514 -5.59 -12.11 25.42
C PHE A 514 -4.84 -13.27 26.08
N LEU A 515 -5.02 -14.51 25.62
CA LEU A 515 -4.25 -15.67 26.10
C LEU A 515 -2.75 -15.53 25.86
N ALA A 516 -2.34 -14.99 24.71
CA ALA A 516 -0.93 -14.74 24.41
C ALA A 516 -0.34 -13.67 25.34
N ILE A 517 -1.06 -12.56 25.57
CA ILE A 517 -0.65 -11.53 26.53
C ILE A 517 -0.61 -12.09 27.95
N PHE A 518 -1.63 -12.87 28.33
CA PHE A 518 -1.71 -13.48 29.65
C PHE A 518 -0.55 -14.47 29.87
N ALA A 519 -0.26 -15.32 28.89
CA ALA A 519 0.89 -16.23 28.94
C ALA A 519 2.21 -15.44 29.01
N TYR A 520 2.33 -14.32 28.29
CA TYR A 520 3.49 -13.46 28.34
C TYR A 520 3.67 -12.78 29.71
N ALA A 521 2.60 -12.21 30.27
CA ALA A 521 2.59 -11.63 31.61
C ALA A 521 2.91 -12.70 32.67
N LEU A 522 2.40 -13.92 32.50
CA LEU A 522 2.68 -15.06 33.36
C LEU A 522 4.14 -15.50 33.26
N VAL A 523 4.74 -15.56 32.08
CA VAL A 523 6.18 -15.85 31.88
C VAL A 523 7.05 -14.74 32.46
N GLY A 524 6.66 -13.47 32.31
CA GLY A 524 7.34 -12.34 32.94
C GLY A 524 7.28 -12.40 34.47
N TYR A 525 6.11 -12.71 35.01
CA TYR A 525 5.88 -12.94 36.44
C TYR A 525 6.69 -14.12 36.98
N ILE A 526 6.73 -15.24 36.23
CA ILE A 526 7.55 -16.41 36.56
C ILE A 526 9.05 -16.08 36.47
N ARG A 527 9.49 -15.21 35.54
CA ARG A 527 10.89 -14.73 35.48
C ARG A 527 11.28 -13.86 36.68
N LEU A 528 10.33 -13.10 37.23
CA LEU A 528 10.53 -12.28 38.43
C LEU A 528 10.64 -13.14 39.70
N GLN A 529 10.15 -14.37 39.69
CA GLN A 529 10.43 -15.35 40.74
C GLN A 529 11.60 -16.23 40.28
N GLU A 530 12.78 -16.06 40.87
CA GLU A 530 14.09 -16.63 40.46
C GLU A 530 14.20 -18.17 40.30
N VAL A 531 13.12 -18.94 40.27
CA VAL A 531 13.14 -20.38 40.50
C VAL A 531 13.15 -21.25 39.23
N VAL A 532 12.95 -20.74 38.00
CA VAL A 532 12.79 -21.67 36.85
C VAL A 532 13.45 -21.19 35.54
N SER A 533 14.73 -21.49 35.39
CA SER A 533 15.48 -21.32 34.12
C SER A 533 15.02 -22.25 33.00
N ASP A 534 14.51 -23.44 33.34
CA ASP A 534 14.36 -24.54 32.37
C ASP A 534 12.96 -24.61 31.74
N LEU A 535 11.93 -24.12 32.42
CA LEU A 535 10.53 -24.15 31.94
C LEU A 535 10.25 -23.06 30.88
N ASN A 536 11.05 -21.99 30.87
CA ASN A 536 10.91 -20.87 29.95
C ASN A 536 11.20 -21.25 28.49
N TRP A 537 12.16 -22.16 28.26
CA TRP A 537 12.48 -22.63 26.91
C TRP A 537 11.39 -23.54 26.33
N VAL A 538 10.77 -24.36 27.18
CA VAL A 538 9.69 -25.28 26.78
C VAL A 538 8.42 -24.51 26.43
N LEU A 539 8.08 -23.45 27.18
CA LEU A 539 6.89 -22.63 26.89
C LEU A 539 7.07 -21.76 25.64
N LEU A 540 8.26 -21.18 25.40
CA LEU A 540 8.55 -20.47 24.15
C LEU A 540 8.51 -21.43 22.94
N ALA A 541 9.17 -22.59 23.05
CA ALA A 541 9.17 -23.59 21.99
C ALA A 541 7.76 -24.15 21.73
N ALA A 542 6.94 -24.33 22.76
CA ALA A 542 5.55 -24.74 22.61
C ALA A 542 4.72 -23.66 21.89
N ALA A 543 4.90 -22.39 22.22
CA ALA A 543 4.22 -21.28 21.53
C ALA A 543 4.61 -21.21 20.04
N ASP A 544 5.91 -21.38 19.73
CA ASP A 544 6.41 -21.41 18.35
C ASP A 544 5.90 -22.64 17.58
N VAL A 545 5.89 -23.84 18.21
CA VAL A 545 5.36 -25.07 17.60
C VAL A 545 3.85 -24.97 17.38
N ILE A 546 3.10 -24.34 18.30
CA ILE A 546 1.67 -24.09 18.13
C ILE A 546 1.44 -23.11 16.98
N ALA A 547 2.23 -22.03 16.88
CA ALA A 547 2.12 -21.07 15.78
C ALA A 547 2.44 -21.70 14.41
N VAL A 548 3.50 -22.52 14.34
CA VAL A 548 3.90 -23.25 13.11
C VAL A 548 2.89 -24.36 12.76
N GLY A 549 2.40 -25.10 13.75
CA GLY A 549 1.36 -26.13 13.56
C GLY A 549 0.05 -25.54 13.04
N TRP A 550 -0.32 -24.35 13.51
CA TRP A 550 -1.48 -23.61 13.01
C TRP A 550 -1.29 -23.08 11.58
N LEU A 551 -0.09 -22.60 11.24
CA LEU A 551 0.24 -22.24 9.85
C LEU A 551 0.11 -23.47 8.93
N TYR A 552 0.60 -24.64 9.35
CA TYR A 552 0.47 -25.87 8.57
C TYR A 552 -1.00 -26.32 8.42
N PHE A 553 -1.80 -26.22 9.49
CA PHE A 553 -3.22 -26.58 9.48
C PHE A 553 -4.08 -25.66 8.59
N LEU A 554 -3.79 -24.36 8.56
CA LEU A 554 -4.51 -23.40 7.72
C LEU A 554 -4.09 -23.46 6.24
N TYR A 555 -2.83 -23.78 5.94
CA TYR A 555 -2.30 -23.83 4.57
C TYR A 555 -2.37 -25.22 3.91
N GLY A 556 -2.34 -26.31 4.69
CA GLY A 556 -2.39 -27.68 4.17
C GLY A 556 -3.61 -28.00 3.28
N PRO A 557 -4.84 -27.58 3.64
CA PRO A 557 -6.03 -27.87 2.83
C PRO A 557 -6.11 -27.08 1.53
N VAL A 558 -5.48 -25.90 1.45
CA VAL A 558 -5.54 -25.00 0.28
C VAL A 558 -4.64 -25.50 -0.85
N GLN A 559 -3.52 -26.14 -0.53
CA GLN A 559 -2.65 -26.79 -1.52
C GLN A 559 -3.28 -28.10 -2.06
N LEU A 560 -3.96 -28.88 -1.20
CA LEU A 560 -4.55 -30.16 -1.59
C LEU A 560 -5.80 -30.04 -2.50
N LYS A 561 -6.57 -28.95 -2.39
CA LYS A 561 -7.71 -28.71 -3.31
C LYS A 561 -7.29 -28.28 -4.71
N ARG A 562 -6.13 -27.65 -4.89
CA ARG A 562 -5.63 -27.23 -6.21
C ARG A 562 -5.10 -28.39 -7.06
N VAL A 563 -4.73 -29.51 -6.42
CA VAL A 563 -4.26 -30.72 -7.12
C VAL A 563 -5.41 -31.65 -7.54
N ARG A 564 -6.62 -31.50 -6.96
CA ARG A 564 -7.78 -32.37 -7.27
C ARG A 564 -8.82 -31.76 -8.21
N SER A 565 -8.74 -30.48 -8.58
CA SER A 565 -9.67 -29.87 -9.55
C SER A 565 -9.07 -29.73 -10.96
N GLY A 566 -7.96 -30.42 -11.23
CA GLY A 566 -7.36 -30.59 -12.56
C GLY A 566 -7.38 -32.06 -12.96
N SER A 567 -8.57 -32.62 -13.13
CA SER A 567 -8.84 -33.87 -13.86
C SER A 567 -10.17 -33.75 -14.58
#